data_AF-A0A7S3UET1-F1
#
_entry.id   AF-A0A7S3UET1-F1
#
_cell.length_a   1.000
_cell.length_b   1.000
_cell.length_c   1.000
_cell.angle_alpha   90.00
_cell.angle_beta   90.00
_cell.angle_gamma   90.00
#
_symmetry.space_group_name_H-M   'P 1'
#
loop_
_entity.id
_entity.type
_entity.pdbx_description
1 polymer ?
#
loop_
_entity_poly.entity_id
_entity_poly.type
_entity_poly.pdbx_seq_one_letter_code
_entity_poly.pdbx_strand_id
1 'polypeptide(L)'
;RSSVVRPPPFTHRASSSSHVWTSCARRRSAMPKQINEIKDFLLTARRKDAKSVKVKKVGGVTKFKVRCSRYLYTLCVLDNEKAEKLKQSLPPGLDVKNI
;
A
#
# COMPACT_ATOMS: atom_id res chain seq x y z
N ARG A 1 -36.90 60.33 19.78
CA ARG A 1 -35.44 60.35 19.53
C ARG A 1 -34.98 58.90 19.43
N SER A 2 -34.92 58.43 18.19
CA SER A 2 -34.52 57.08 17.80
C SER A 2 -33.13 56.74 18.33
N SER A 3 -32.94 55.51 18.81
CA SER A 3 -31.60 54.96 19.05
C SER A 3 -31.68 53.45 18.85
N VAL A 4 -31.53 53.06 17.59
CA VAL A 4 -31.26 51.69 17.16
C VAL A 4 -29.83 51.35 17.59
N VAL A 5 -29.63 50.30 18.39
CA VAL A 5 -28.30 49.69 18.59
C VAL A 5 -28.39 48.16 18.66
N ARG A 6 -28.20 47.58 17.47
CA ARG A 6 -27.54 46.32 17.04
C ARG A 6 -27.42 45.11 18.00
N PRO A 7 -27.80 43.89 17.56
CA PRO A 7 -27.40 42.63 18.20
C PRO A 7 -25.93 42.23 17.88
N PRO A 8 -25.28 41.41 18.72
CA PRO A 8 -23.92 40.91 18.51
C PRO A 8 -23.83 39.84 17.38
N PRO A 9 -22.63 39.63 16.80
CA PRO A 9 -22.46 38.88 15.56
C PRO A 9 -22.58 37.37 15.75
N PHE A 10 -23.28 36.74 14.81
CA PHE A 10 -23.22 35.31 14.54
C PHE A 10 -21.77 34.87 14.33
N THR A 11 -21.22 34.16 15.31
CA THR A 11 -19.96 33.44 15.13
C THR A 11 -20.22 32.25 14.23
N HIS A 12 -19.86 32.38 12.95
CA HIS A 12 -19.77 31.25 12.02
C HIS A 12 -18.72 30.27 12.55
N ARG A 13 -19.17 29.12 13.08
CA ARG A 13 -18.31 28.01 13.43
C ARG A 13 -17.78 27.38 12.14
N ALA A 14 -16.56 27.78 11.79
CA ALA A 14 -15.79 27.18 10.70
C ALA A 14 -15.60 25.68 10.99
N SER A 15 -16.33 24.82 10.28
CA SER A 15 -15.83 23.46 10.03
C SER A 15 -14.79 23.56 8.92
N SER A 16 -13.56 23.86 9.33
CA SER A 16 -12.36 23.55 8.55
C SER A 16 -12.29 22.04 8.38
N SER A 17 -13.02 21.54 7.38
CA SER A 17 -12.83 20.18 6.89
C SER A 17 -11.59 20.21 6.01
N SER A 18 -10.43 20.23 6.69
CA SER A 18 -9.13 19.96 6.12
C SER A 18 -9.18 18.55 5.57
N HIS A 19 -9.67 18.39 4.34
CA HIS A 19 -9.26 17.28 3.50
C HIS A 19 -7.78 17.49 3.25
N VAL A 20 -6.98 16.99 4.19
CA VAL A 20 -5.57 16.68 3.97
C VAL A 20 -5.57 15.67 2.85
N TRP A 21 -5.57 16.15 1.61
CA TRP A 21 -5.03 15.40 0.50
C TRP A 21 -3.56 15.26 0.84
N THR A 22 -3.28 14.21 1.62
CA THR A 22 -1.96 13.66 1.76
C THR A 22 -1.53 13.46 0.32
N SER A 23 -0.67 14.36 -0.16
CA SER A 23 0.03 14.25 -1.43
C SER A 23 0.64 12.86 -1.41
N CYS A 24 -0.07 11.90 -2.01
CA CYS A 24 0.24 10.49 -1.88
C CYS A 24 1.41 10.29 -2.80
N ALA A 25 2.59 10.53 -2.22
CA ALA A 25 3.87 10.72 -2.86
C ALA A 25 3.94 9.88 -4.12
N ARG A 26 3.94 10.57 -5.27
CA ARG A 26 4.18 10.02 -6.59
C ARG A 26 5.44 9.15 -6.47
N ARG A 27 5.25 7.83 -6.32
CA ARG A 27 6.32 6.92 -5.93
C ARG A 27 7.33 6.93 -7.07
N ARG A 28 8.49 7.55 -6.82
CA ARG A 28 9.70 7.46 -7.66
C ARG A 28 9.81 6.03 -8.19
N SER A 29 9.88 5.92 -9.51
CA SER A 29 10.02 4.69 -10.29
C SER A 29 11.09 3.80 -9.67
N ALA A 30 10.66 2.91 -8.78
CA ALA A 30 11.50 1.87 -8.25
C ALA A 30 11.68 0.87 -9.37
N MET A 31 12.88 0.82 -9.95
CA MET A 31 13.21 -0.15 -10.98
C MET A 31 12.77 -1.55 -10.50
N PRO A 32 11.90 -2.25 -11.25
CA PRO A 32 11.43 -3.56 -10.83
C PRO A 32 12.58 -4.56 -10.93
N LYS A 33 12.67 -5.45 -9.94
CA LYS A 33 13.57 -6.60 -9.97
C LYS A 33 12.73 -7.87 -10.03
N GLN A 34 13.09 -8.78 -10.93
CA GLN A 34 12.48 -10.10 -11.00
C GLN A 34 13.23 -11.05 -10.08
N ILE A 35 12.47 -11.87 -9.36
CA ILE A 35 12.99 -13.01 -8.61
C ILE A 35 12.52 -14.27 -9.34
N ASN A 36 13.45 -15.16 -9.66
CA ASN A 36 13.15 -16.42 -10.34
C ASN A 36 12.95 -17.57 -9.35
N GLU A 37 13.59 -17.51 -8.18
CA GLU A 37 13.56 -18.58 -7.19
C GLU A 37 12.67 -18.26 -5.97
N ILE A 38 12.01 -19.29 -5.46
CA ILE A 38 11.16 -19.18 -4.26
C ILE A 38 11.99 -18.89 -3.00
N LYS A 39 13.22 -19.42 -2.92
CA LYS A 39 14.13 -19.21 -1.76
C LYS A 39 14.43 -17.74 -1.55
N ASP A 40 14.82 -17.05 -2.63
CA ASP A 40 15.09 -15.61 -2.63
C ASP A 40 13.85 -14.77 -2.28
N PHE A 41 12.67 -15.23 -2.69
CA PHE A 41 11.42 -14.59 -2.33
C PHE A 41 11.15 -14.66 -0.82
N LEU A 42 11.31 -15.82 -0.19
CA LEU A 42 11.13 -15.99 1.25
C LEU A 42 12.15 -15.16 2.05
N LEU A 43 13.41 -15.11 1.60
CA LEU A 43 14.44 -14.24 2.17
C LEU A 43 14.04 -12.75 2.09
N THR A 44 13.49 -12.34 0.96
CA THR A 44 13.04 -10.95 0.74
C THR A 44 11.82 -10.61 1.59
N ALA A 45 10.87 -11.53 1.74
CA ALA A 45 9.64 -11.33 2.53
C ALA A 45 9.91 -11.22 4.04
N ARG A 46 10.94 -11.92 4.56
CA ARG A 46 11.34 -11.84 5.98
C ARG A 46 12.24 -10.65 6.30
N ARG A 47 12.66 -9.89 5.29
CA ARG A 47 13.62 -8.80 5.45
C ARG A 47 12.95 -7.59 6.10
N LYS A 48 13.65 -6.93 7.04
CA LYS A 48 13.12 -5.79 7.83
C LYS A 48 12.65 -4.57 7.01
N ASP A 49 13.05 -4.49 5.74
CA ASP A 49 12.70 -3.40 4.82
C ASP A 49 11.52 -3.74 3.91
N ALA A 50 10.99 -4.96 3.98
CA ALA A 50 9.77 -5.34 3.30
C ALA A 50 8.57 -4.73 4.03
N LYS A 51 7.82 -3.88 3.32
CA LYS A 51 6.71 -3.11 3.90
C LYS A 51 5.35 -3.71 3.58
N SER A 52 5.17 -4.19 2.36
CA SER A 52 3.89 -4.77 1.92
C SER A 52 4.09 -5.68 0.72
N VAL A 53 3.25 -6.70 0.61
CA VAL A 53 3.18 -7.61 -0.52
C VAL A 53 1.88 -7.35 -1.25
N LYS A 54 1.97 -7.11 -2.56
CA LYS A 54 0.81 -7.06 -3.44
C LYS A 54 0.72 -8.37 -4.19
N VAL A 55 -0.33 -9.14 -3.96
CA VAL A 55 -0.62 -10.33 -4.75
C VAL A 55 -1.51 -9.92 -5.91
N LYS A 56 -1.03 -10.10 -7.15
CA LYS A 56 -1.80 -9.85 -8.36
C LYS A 56 -2.01 -11.14 -9.15
N LYS A 57 -3.26 -11.55 -9.37
CA LYS A 57 -3.58 -12.67 -10.28
C LYS A 57 -3.75 -12.11 -11.70
N VAL A 58 -3.09 -12.72 -12.69
CA VAL A 58 -3.13 -12.28 -14.10
C VAL A 58 -3.24 -13.51 -14.99
N GLY A 59 -4.41 -13.76 -15.57
CA GLY A 59 -4.60 -14.79 -16.61
C GLY A 59 -4.05 -16.17 -16.24
N GLY A 60 -4.23 -16.61 -14.99
CA GLY A 60 -3.70 -17.88 -14.47
C GLY A 60 -2.33 -17.78 -13.79
N VAL A 61 -1.58 -16.69 -13.97
CA VAL A 61 -0.29 -16.45 -13.30
C VAL A 61 -0.48 -15.56 -12.08
N THR A 62 -0.01 -16.01 -10.91
CA THR A 62 0.00 -15.19 -9.69
C THR A 62 1.35 -14.49 -9.54
N LYS A 63 1.32 -13.16 -9.43
CA LYS A 63 2.51 -12.31 -9.25
C LYS A 63 2.56 -11.77 -7.82
N PHE A 64 3.58 -12.18 -7.08
CA PHE A 64 3.86 -11.66 -5.74
C PHE A 64 4.81 -10.47 -5.84
N LYS A 65 4.30 -9.27 -5.53
CA LYS A 65 5.05 -8.02 -5.63
C LYS A 65 5.40 -7.49 -4.24
N VAL A 66 6.62 -7.75 -3.78
CA VAL A 66 7.12 -7.25 -2.49
C VAL A 66 7.59 -5.80 -2.64
N ARG A 67 7.07 -4.89 -1.84
CA ARG A 67 7.58 -3.53 -1.73
C ARG A 67 8.68 -3.49 -0.69
N CYS A 68 9.91 -3.29 -1.15
CA CYS A 68 11.05 -2.97 -0.29
C CYS A 68 11.31 -1.46 -0.27
N SER A 69 12.36 -1.03 0.43
CA SER A 69 12.75 0.38 0.50
C SER A 69 13.06 0.99 -0.89
N ARG A 70 13.93 0.33 -1.66
CA ARG A 70 14.42 0.84 -2.97
C ARG A 70 13.72 0.23 -4.17
N TYR A 71 13.56 -1.09 -4.18
CA TYR A 71 13.06 -1.85 -5.34
C TYR A 71 11.68 -2.46 -5.08
N LEU A 72 11.02 -2.83 -6.18
CA LEU A 72 9.86 -3.72 -6.14
C LEU A 72 10.30 -5.07 -6.67
N TYR A 73 10.19 -6.10 -5.84
CA TYR A 73 10.55 -7.47 -6.23
C TYR A 73 9.30 -8.19 -6.70
N THR A 74 9.36 -8.84 -7.86
CA THR A 74 8.25 -9.62 -8.40
C THR A 74 8.66 -11.07 -8.58
N LEU A 75 7.91 -11.98 -7.95
CA LEU A 75 7.94 -13.41 -8.26
C LEU A 75 6.70 -13.74 -9.10
N CYS A 76 6.90 -14.39 -10.24
CA CYS A 76 5.82 -14.90 -11.09
C CYS A 76 5.66 -16.41 -10.85
N VAL A 77 4.46 -16.86 -10.52
CA VAL A 77 4.14 -18.27 -10.29
C VAL A 77 2.97 -18.65 -11.19
N LEU A 78 3.15 -19.67 -12.03
CA LEU A 78 2.09 -20.19 -12.92
C LEU A 78 1.11 -21.09 -12.16
N ASP A 79 1.61 -21.86 -11.18
CA ASP A 79 0.79 -22.82 -10.45
C ASP A 79 0.00 -22.15 -9.31
N ASN A 80 -1.32 -22.25 -9.36
CA ASN A 80 -2.20 -21.67 -8.34
C ASN A 80 -2.02 -22.33 -6.96
N GLU A 81 -1.83 -23.65 -6.92
CA GLU A 81 -1.67 -24.38 -5.66
C GLU A 81 -0.38 -23.99 -4.92
N LYS A 82 0.72 -23.82 -5.67
CA LYS A 82 1.99 -23.34 -5.10
C LYS A 82 1.84 -21.90 -4.62
N ALA A 83 1.11 -21.07 -5.35
CA ALA A 83 0.85 -19.69 -4.95
C ALA A 83 0.06 -19.62 -3.63
N GLU A 84 -0.91 -20.50 -3.39
CA GLU A 84 -1.65 -20.50 -2.12
C GLU A 84 -0.79 -20.92 -0.93
N LYS A 85 0.06 -21.94 -1.10
CA LYS A 85 1.05 -22.32 -0.08
C LYS A 85 2.01 -21.16 0.23
N LEU A 86 2.44 -20.43 -0.80
CA LEU A 86 3.28 -19.26 -0.63
C LEU A 86 2.59 -18.11 0.11
N LYS A 87 1.29 -17.89 -0.12
CA LYS A 87 0.50 -16.91 0.65
C LYS A 87 0.45 -17.25 2.13
N GLN A 88 0.27 -18.52 2.48
CA GLN A 88 0.23 -18.99 3.87
C GLN A 88 1.60 -18.92 4.55
N SER A 89 2.68 -19.07 3.78
CA SER A 89 4.05 -19.00 4.28
C SER A 89 4.54 -17.58 4.56
N LEU A 90 3.76 -16.55 4.24
CA LEU A 90 4.12 -15.17 4.52
C LEU A 90 4.03 -14.89 6.03
N PRO A 91 4.98 -14.11 6.58
CA PRO A 91 4.94 -13.75 8.00
C PRO A 91 3.70 -12.89 8.31
N PRO A 92 2.96 -13.16 9.40
CA PRO A 92 1.70 -12.48 9.73
C PRO A 92 1.82 -10.99 10.10
N GLY A 93 3.03 -10.44 10.16
CA GLY A 93 3.29 -9.03 10.41
C GLY A 93 3.50 -8.18 9.14
N LEU A 94 3.29 -8.75 7.95
CA LEU A 94 3.52 -8.08 6.69
C LEU A 94 2.19 -7.80 5.97
N ASP A 95 1.94 -6.54 5.62
CA ASP A 95 0.70 -6.12 4.94
C ASP A 95 0.53 -6.79 3.57
N VAL A 96 -0.44 -7.70 3.46
CA VAL A 96 -0.79 -8.36 2.20
C VAL A 96 -2.01 -7.67 1.57
N LYS A 97 -1.83 -7.13 0.37
CA LYS A 97 -2.90 -6.52 -0.44
C LYS A 97 -3.19 -7.38 -1.66
N ASN A 98 -4.42 -7.87 -1.79
CA ASN A 98 -4.89 -8.55 -2.99
C ASN A 98 -5.37 -7.52 -4.02
N ILE A 99 -4.92 -7.65 -5.27
CA ILE A 99 -5.23 -6.74 -6.40
C ILE A 99 -5.59 -7.57 -7.64
#